data_AF-A0A444JSL5-F1
#
_entry.id   AF-A0A444JSL5-F1
#
_cell.length_a   1.000
_cell.length_b   1.000
_cell.length_c   1.000
_cell.angle_alpha   90.00
_cell.angle_beta   90.00
_cell.angle_gamma   90.00
#
_symmetry.space_group_name_H-M   'P 1'
#
loop_
_entity.id
_entity.type
_entity.pdbx_description
1 polymer ?
#
loop_
_entity_poly.entity_id
_entity_poly.type
_entity_poly.pdbx_seq_one_letter_code
_entity_poly.pdbx_strand_id
1 'polypeptide(L)'
;MKDKRPERIELNGKFSIIHCTFKHQSRSVIYSPFTSESMLCDISVVELLERLSHADCMTGEVDSYVKKRPESALGVIKELLSMQILLPAKD
;
A
#
# COMPACT_ATOMS: atom_id res chain seq x y z
N MET A 1 -14.86 -20.16 3.80
CA MET A 1 -13.85 -19.12 4.10
C MET A 1 -14.47 -18.17 5.10
N LYS A 2 -13.81 -17.85 6.22
CA LYS A 2 -14.30 -16.77 7.09
C LYS A 2 -14.12 -15.47 6.32
N ASP A 3 -15.19 -14.72 6.12
CA ASP A 3 -15.14 -13.36 5.55
C ASP A 3 -14.33 -12.47 6.49
N LYS A 4 -13.00 -12.44 6.29
CA LYS A 4 -12.15 -11.43 6.92
C LYS A 4 -12.52 -10.11 6.25
N ARG A 5 -13.12 -9.22 7.04
CA ARG A 5 -13.37 -7.85 6.60
C ARG A 5 -12.03 -7.22 6.17
N PRO A 6 -12.01 -6.40 5.11
CA PRO A 6 -10.81 -5.68 4.72
C PRO A 6 -10.28 -4.86 5.91
N GLU A 7 -8.98 -4.90 6.12
CA GLU A 7 -8.31 -3.99 7.04
C GLU A 7 -8.31 -2.60 6.44
N ARG A 8 -8.48 -1.56 7.26
CA ARG A 8 -8.48 -0.17 6.79
C ARG A 8 -7.24 0.51 7.33
N ILE A 9 -6.46 1.10 6.43
CA ILE A 9 -5.32 1.94 6.78
C ILE A 9 -5.68 3.39 6.45
N GLU A 10 -5.32 4.28 7.36
CA GLU A 10 -5.48 5.72 7.22
C GLU A 10 -4.11 6.33 6.94
N LEU A 11 -3.86 6.65 5.67
CA LEU A 11 -2.68 7.37 5.20
C LEU A 11 -3.14 8.30 4.09
N ASN A 12 -3.02 9.60 4.33
CA ASN A 12 -3.55 10.66 3.47
C ASN A 12 -5.01 10.44 3.02
N GLY A 13 -5.82 9.84 3.90
CA GLY A 13 -7.15 9.33 3.57
C GLY A 13 -7.28 7.85 3.88
N LYS A 14 -8.47 7.26 3.65
CA LYS A 14 -8.75 5.85 3.99
C LYS A 14 -8.68 4.97 2.77
N PHE A 15 -7.89 3.91 2.82
CA PHE A 15 -7.93 2.81 1.86
C PHE A 15 -8.06 1.48 2.59
N SER A 16 -8.30 0.41 1.84
CA SER A 16 -8.46 -0.91 2.43
C SER A 16 -7.53 -1.95 1.84
N ILE A 17 -7.13 -2.89 2.69
CA ILE A 17 -6.22 -3.98 2.36
C ILE A 17 -6.89 -5.31 2.64
N ILE A 18 -6.72 -6.24 1.71
CA ILE A 18 -7.12 -7.64 1.88
C ILE A 18 -5.88 -8.51 1.67
N HIS A 19 -5.56 -9.32 2.67
CA HIS A 19 -4.51 -10.33 2.54
C HIS A 19 -5.04 -11.56 1.84
N CYS A 20 -4.35 -11.97 0.77
CA CYS A 20 -4.68 -13.11 -0.06
C CYS A 20 -3.58 -14.17 0.06
N THR A 21 -3.96 -15.39 0.43
CA THR A 21 -3.04 -16.53 0.42
C THR A 21 -3.30 -17.38 -0.82
N PHE A 22 -2.29 -17.48 -1.68
CA PHE A 22 -2.25 -18.38 -2.83
C PHE A 22 -1.42 -19.62 -2.47
N LYS A 23 -1.54 -20.68 -3.28
CA LYS A 23 -0.93 -22.01 -3.03
C LYS A 23 0.56 -21.96 -2.66
N HIS A 24 1.32 -20.99 -3.19
CA HIS A 24 2.77 -20.87 -2.98
C HIS A 24 3.23 -19.48 -2.55
N GLN A 25 2.32 -18.53 -2.36
CA GLN A 25 2.69 -17.14 -2.07
C GLN A 25 1.55 -16.42 -1.34
N SER A 26 1.89 -15.48 -0.48
CA SER A 26 0.93 -14.55 0.11
C SER A 26 1.12 -13.19 -0.53
N ARG A 27 0.01 -12.55 -0.90
CA ARG A 27 -0.04 -11.21 -1.49
C ARG A 27 -1.12 -10.39 -0.81
N SER A 28 -1.19 -9.12 -1.14
CA SER A 28 -2.21 -8.22 -0.64
C SER A 28 -2.89 -7.51 -1.81
N VAL A 29 -4.18 -7.28 -1.69
CA VAL A 29 -4.93 -6.40 -2.58
C VAL A 29 -5.18 -5.10 -1.83
N ILE A 30 -4.71 -4.00 -2.41
CA ILE A 30 -4.99 -2.66 -1.91
C ILE A 30 -6.09 -2.07 -2.79
N TYR A 31 -7.15 -1.55 -2.18
CA TYR A 31 -8.23 -0.85 -2.85
C TYR A 31 -8.20 0.62 -2.46
N SER A 32 -8.14 1.50 -3.47
CA SER A 32 -8.26 2.95 -3.29
C SER A 32 -9.71 3.39 -3.55
N PRO A 33 -10.42 3.97 -2.56
CA PRO A 33 -11.74 4.54 -2.80
C PRO A 33 -11.69 5.84 -3.60
N PHE A 34 -10.51 6.46 -3.77
CA PHE A 34 -10.36 7.72 -4.50
C PHE A 34 -10.43 7.52 -6.02
N THR A 35 -9.85 6.43 -6.51
CA THR A 35 -9.84 6.08 -7.93
C THR A 35 -10.72 4.87 -8.26
N SER A 36 -11.24 4.18 -7.24
CA SER A 36 -11.92 2.88 -7.38
C SER A 36 -11.04 1.78 -7.99
N GLU A 37 -9.72 1.94 -7.94
CA GLU A 37 -8.75 0.98 -8.46
C GLU A 37 -8.32 -0.02 -7.39
N SER A 38 -7.86 -1.18 -7.84
CA SER A 38 -7.27 -2.21 -6.98
C SER A 38 -5.90 -2.63 -7.50
N MET A 39 -4.94 -2.76 -6.61
CA MET A 39 -3.60 -3.25 -6.92
C MET A 39 -3.32 -4.54 -6.15
N LEU A 40 -2.91 -5.60 -6.86
CA LEU A 40 -2.34 -6.81 -6.27
C LEU A 40 -0.83 -6.62 -6.08
N CYS A 41 -0.36 -6.66 -4.84
CA CYS A 41 1.03 -6.40 -4.50
C CYS A 41 1.61 -7.41 -3.51
N ASP A 42 2.92 -7.38 -3.34
CA ASP A 42 3.59 -8.15 -2.29
C ASP A 42 3.30 -7.56 -0.90
N ILE A 43 3.46 -8.39 0.13
CA ILE A 43 3.26 -8.00 1.53
C ILE A 43 4.14 -6.82 1.93
N SER A 44 5.35 -6.70 1.38
CA SER A 44 6.27 -5.60 1.68
C SER A 44 5.73 -4.21 1.32
N VAL A 45 4.80 -4.13 0.37
CA VAL A 45 4.13 -2.87 0.03
C VAL A 45 3.17 -2.48 1.15
N VAL A 46 2.49 -3.45 1.75
CA VAL A 46 1.64 -3.22 2.93
C VAL A 46 2.48 -2.79 4.12
N GLU A 47 3.59 -3.47 4.39
CA GLU A 47 4.51 -3.07 5.46
C GLU A 47 5.04 -1.64 5.28
N LEU A 48 5.27 -1.20 4.03
CA LEU A 48 5.63 0.19 3.74
C LEU A 48 4.47 1.13 4.10
N LEU A 49 3.25 0.84 3.65
CA LEU A 49 2.09 1.69 3.90
C LEU A 49 1.74 1.80 5.39
N GLU A 50 1.86 0.70 6.13
CA GLU A 50 1.71 0.69 7.59
C GLU A 50 2.76 1.60 8.25
N ARG A 51 4.04 1.44 7.89
CA ARG A 51 5.09 2.32 8.41
C ARG A 51 4.84 3.78 8.07
N LEU A 52 4.43 4.07 6.84
CA LEU A 52 4.09 5.44 6.41
C LEU A 52 2.92 6.03 7.21
N SER A 53 1.91 5.22 7.55
CA SER A 53 0.77 5.68 8.37
C SER A 53 1.15 6.03 9.81
N HIS A 54 2.29 5.52 10.29
CA HIS A 54 2.81 5.75 11.64
C HIS A 54 4.05 6.65 11.67
N ALA A 55 4.62 7.00 10.51
CA ALA A 55 5.88 7.74 10.43
C ALA A 55 5.63 9.25 10.47
N ASP A 56 6.42 9.94 11.30
CA ASP A 56 6.47 11.41 11.31
C ASP A 56 7.03 11.99 10.00
N CYS A 57 7.81 11.20 9.24
CA CYS A 57 8.40 11.59 7.96
C CYS A 57 8.28 10.48 6.91
N MET A 58 7.42 10.71 5.92
CA MET A 58 7.17 9.76 4.82
C MET A 58 8.41 9.51 3.95
N THR A 59 9.23 10.54 3.73
CA THR A 59 10.39 10.48 2.82
C THR A 59 11.41 9.43 3.26
N GLY A 60 11.67 9.30 4.57
CA GLY A 60 12.63 8.34 5.10
C GLY A 60 12.23 6.87 4.87
N GLU A 61 10.95 6.56 5.04
CA GLU A 61 10.44 5.20 4.82
C GLU A 61 10.42 4.82 3.34
N VAL A 62 10.04 5.76 2.46
CA VAL A 62 10.10 5.56 1.01
C VAL A 62 11.55 5.31 0.56
N ASP A 63 12.50 6.12 1.01
CA ASP A 63 13.92 5.94 0.67
C ASP A 63 14.47 4.60 1.15
N SER A 64 14.09 4.18 2.36
CA SER A 64 14.45 2.87 2.93
C SER A 64 13.90 1.72 2.07
N TYR A 65 12.65 1.83 1.62
CA TYR A 65 12.02 0.85 0.74
C TYR A 65 12.68 0.78 -0.64
N VAL A 66 12.97 1.94 -1.26
CA VAL A 66 13.65 2.02 -2.56
C VAL A 66 15.04 1.39 -2.48
N LYS A 67 15.82 1.67 -1.42
CA LYS A 67 17.14 1.05 -1.23
C LYS A 67 17.09 -0.47 -1.11
N LYS A 68 16.06 -1.01 -0.48
CA LYS A 68 15.88 -2.47 -0.31
C LYS A 68 15.40 -3.16 -1.59
N ARG A 69 14.69 -2.45 -2.47
CA ARG A 69 14.02 -3.03 -3.66
C ARG A 69 14.09 -2.13 -4.89
N PRO A 70 15.28 -1.75 -5.37
CA PRO A 70 15.46 -0.67 -6.34
C PRO A 70 14.72 -0.91 -7.67
N GLU A 71 14.70 -2.14 -8.18
CA GLU A 71 14.09 -2.46 -9.47
C GLU A 71 12.55 -2.40 -9.46
N SER A 72 11.93 -2.80 -8.34
CA SER A 72 10.46 -2.86 -8.21
C SER A 72 9.85 -1.63 -7.55
N ALA A 73 10.62 -0.88 -6.76
CA ALA A 73 10.09 0.17 -5.91
C ALA A 73 9.50 1.34 -6.72
N LEU A 74 10.15 1.71 -7.83
CA LEU A 74 9.68 2.81 -8.67
C LEU A 74 8.29 2.53 -9.26
N GLY A 75 8.06 1.31 -9.74
CA GLY A 75 6.76 0.91 -10.29
C GLY A 75 5.66 0.93 -9.23
N VAL A 76 5.95 0.36 -8.05
CA VAL A 76 5.02 0.36 -6.91
C VAL A 76 4.69 1.78 -6.46
N ILE A 77 5.68 2.66 -6.32
CA ILE A 77 5.45 4.05 -5.90
C ILE A 77 4.60 4.81 -6.92
N LYS A 78 4.87 4.62 -8.22
CA LYS A 78 4.05 5.22 -9.28
C LYS A 78 2.60 4.76 -9.22
N GLU A 79 2.36 3.47 -9.01
CA GLU A 79 1.00 2.93 -8.89
C GLU A 79 0.29 3.44 -7.63
N LEU A 80 0.98 3.50 -6.50
CA LEU A 80 0.41 4.07 -5.27
C LEU A 80 0.08 5.57 -5.42
N LEU A 81 0.86 6.32 -6.21
CA LEU A 81 0.58 7.71 -6.53
C LEU A 81 -0.60 7.86 -7.50
N SER A 82 -0.70 7.01 -8.55
CA SER A 82 -1.84 7.05 -9.48
C SER A 82 -3.15 6.72 -8.76
N MET A 83 -3.10 5.78 -7.81
CA MET A 83 -4.22 5.43 -6.93
C MET A 83 -4.51 6.49 -5.84
N GLN A 84 -3.77 7.61 -5.81
CA GLN A 84 -3.88 8.68 -4.81
C GLN A 84 -3.69 8.23 -3.35
N ILE A 85 -2.95 7.15 -3.11
CA ILE A 85 -2.68 6.64 -1.75
C ILE A 85 -1.57 7.46 -1.06
N LEU A 86 -0.55 7.83 -1.83
CA LEU A 86 0.59 8.62 -1.32
C LEU A 86 0.39 10.13 -1.46
N LEU A 87 -0.75 10.57 -1.99
CA LEU A 87 -1.07 11.98 -2.16
C LEU A 87 -1.89 12.49 -0.96
N PRO A 88 -1.69 13.73 -0.48
CA PRO A 88 -2.51 14.31 0.57
C PRO A 88 -4.01 14.21 0.26
N ALA A 89 -4.84 13.94 1.26
CA ALA A 89 -6.28 14.08 1.11
C ALA A 89 -6.57 15.53 0.68
N LYS A 90 -7.27 15.70 -0.45
CA LYS A 90 -7.83 17.02 -0.79
C LYS A 90 -9.03 17.25 0.11
N ASP A 91 -8.86 18.13 1.09
CA ASP A 91 -9.96 18.77 1.83
C ASP A 91 -10.86 19.59 0.88
#